data_AF-A0A3D2JT63-F1
#
_entry.id   AF-A0A3D2JT63-F1
#
_cell.length_a   1.000
_cell.length_b   1.000
_cell.length_c   1.000
_cell.angle_alpha   90.00
_cell.angle_beta   90.00
_cell.angle_gamma   90.00
#
_symmetry.space_group_name_H-M   'P 1'
#
loop_
_entity.id
_entity.type
_entity.pdbx_description
1 polymer ?
#
loop_
_entity_poly.entity_id
_entity_poly.type
_entity_poly.pdbx_seq_one_letter_code
_entity_poly.pdbx_strand_id
1 'polypeptide(L)' 'LSERDARDSERSISPLKPADDAIVIDTTHLNEVEVMAQVMDLVQKALSAP' A
#
# COMPACT_ATOMS: atom_id res chain seq x y z
N LEU A 1 5.69 -2.60 17.95
CA LEU A 1 5.49 -2.30 16.51
C LEU A 1 6.52 -3.04 15.69
N SER A 2 7.81 -2.69 15.77
CA SER A 2 8.91 -3.36 15.04
C SER A 2 8.93 -4.91 15.14
N GLU A 3 8.77 -5.48 16.34
CA GLU A 3 8.72 -6.94 16.51
C GLU A 3 7.53 -7.62 15.81
N ARG A 4 6.39 -6.92 15.74
CA ARG A 4 5.22 -7.42 15.01
C ARG A 4 5.48 -7.37 13.52
N ASP A 5 6.00 -6.25 13.01
CA ASP A 5 6.20 -6.06 11.58
C ASP A 5 7.26 -7.05 11.03
N ALA A 6 8.31 -7.33 11.81
CA ALA A 6 9.30 -8.37 11.48
C ALA A 6 8.65 -9.76 11.42
N ARG A 7 7.92 -10.14 12.48
CA ARG A 7 7.19 -11.41 12.53
C ARG A 7 6.21 -11.56 11.39
N ASP A 8 5.56 -10.49 10.95
CA ASP A 8 4.53 -10.50 9.91
C ASP A 8 5.15 -10.64 8.51
N SER A 9 6.33 -10.07 8.30
CA SER A 9 7.07 -10.16 7.05
C SER A 9 7.74 -11.54 6.85
N GLU A 10 8.11 -12.22 7.94
CA GLU A 10 8.81 -13.51 7.93
C GLU A 10 7.88 -14.74 7.94
N ARG A 11 6.54 -14.54 7.98
CA ARG A 11 5.59 -15.67 8.05
C ARG A 11 5.69 -16.54 6.80
N SER A 12 5.68 -17.86 6.99
CA SER A 12 5.77 -18.84 5.89
C SER A 12 4.53 -18.89 4.99
N ILE A 13 3.38 -18.45 5.50
CA ILE A 13 2.11 -18.38 4.78
C ILE A 13 1.58 -16.95 4.88
N SER A 14 1.17 -16.38 3.73
CA SER A 14 0.66 -15.02 3.61
C SER A 14 1.53 -13.96 4.34
N PRO A 15 2.83 -13.84 3.97
CA PRO A 15 3.70 -12.83 4.55
C PRO A 15 3.23 -11.41 4.23
N LEU A 16 3.58 -10.45 5.09
CA LEU A 16 3.39 -9.03 4.84
C LEU A 16 4.34 -8.56 3.74
N LYS A 17 3.92 -8.68 2.48
CA LYS A 17 4.68 -8.24 1.30
C LYS A 17 3.72 -7.62 0.28
N PRO A 18 4.09 -6.49 -0.37
CA PRO A 18 3.34 -5.97 -1.51
C PRO A 18 3.27 -6.99 -2.66
N ALA A 19 2.17 -6.96 -3.42
CA ALA A 19 2.09 -7.69 -4.69
C ALA A 19 3.07 -7.12 -5.72
N ASP A 20 3.37 -7.88 -6.78
CA ASP A 20 4.34 -7.46 -7.80
C ASP A 20 3.86 -6.24 -8.62
N ASP A 21 2.54 -6.05 -8.71
CA ASP A 21 1.87 -4.92 -9.35
C ASP A 21 1.37 -3.86 -8.36
N ALA A 22 1.68 -4.02 -7.07
CA ALA A 22 1.22 -3.10 -6.05
C ALA A 22 1.88 -1.72 -6.18
N ILE A 23 1.06 -0.68 -6.09
CA ILE A 23 1.53 0.70 -5.98
C ILE A 23 1.73 1.03 -4.50
N VAL A 24 2.97 1.29 -4.08
CA VAL A 24 3.30 1.65 -2.70
C VAL A 24 3.08 3.15 -2.50
N ILE A 25 2.23 3.51 -1.54
CA ILE A 25 1.98 4.90 -1.12
C ILE A 25 2.64 5.10 0.24
N ASP A 26 3.70 5.91 0.28
CA ASP A 26 4.31 6.35 1.54
C ASP A 26 3.51 7.50 2.14
N THR A 27 2.87 7.26 3.28
CA THR A 27 2.03 8.23 3.98
C THR A 27 2.75 8.94 5.12
N THR A 28 4.07 8.76 5.29
CA THR A 28 4.85 9.29 6.44
C THR A 28 4.66 10.79 6.64
N HIS A 29 4.40 11.54 5.57
CA HIS A 29 4.23 13.00 5.58
C HIS A 29 2.88 13.46 5.01
N LEU A 30 1.91 12.56 4.88
CA LEU A 30 0.59 12.85 4.33
C LEU A 30 -0.47 12.81 5.43
N ASN A 31 -1.46 13.69 5.32
CA ASN A 31 -2.69 13.56 6.10
C ASN A 31 -3.70 12.65 5.38
N GLU A 32 -4.77 12.27 6.08
CA GLU A 32 -5.79 11.34 5.58
C GLU A 32 -6.48 11.80 4.27
N VAL A 33 -6.65 13.11 4.08
CA VAL A 33 -7.29 13.67 2.87
C VAL A 33 -6.35 13.56 1.68
N GLU A 34 -5.06 13.83 1.88
CA GLU A 34 -4.03 13.70 0.84
C GLU A 34 -3.85 12.25 0.40
N VAL A 35 -3.81 11.32 1.36
CA VAL A 35 -3.75 9.88 1.08
C VAL A 35 -4.98 9.45 0.26
N MET A 36 -6.18 9.85 0.67
CA MET A 36 -7.41 9.48 -0.02
C MET A 36 -7.43 10.04 -1.45
N ALA A 37 -7.04 11.30 -1.64
CA ALA A 37 -6.97 11.91 -2.97
C ALA A 37 -6.01 11.15 -3.90
N GLN A 38 -4.84 10.75 -3.40
CA GLN A 38 -3.86 9.98 -4.15
C GLN A 38 -4.38 8.58 -4.54
N VAL A 39 -5.03 7.88 -3.60
CA VAL A 39 -5.64 6.57 -3.88
C VAL A 39 -6.71 6.68 -4.96
N MET A 40 -7.60 7.67 -4.87
CA MET A 40 -8.70 7.84 -5.83
C MET A 40 -8.20 8.15 -7.25
N ASP A 41 -7.15 8.96 -7.38
CA ASP A 41 -6.52 9.25 -8.68
C ASP A 41 -5.92 7.98 -9.32
N LEU A 42 -5.22 7.15 -8.53
CA LEU A 42 -4.66 5.89 -9.01
C LEU A 42 -5.76 4.91 -9.47
N VAL A 43 -6.85 4.81 -8.71
CA VAL A 43 -8.01 3.97 -9.06
C VAL A 43 -8.64 4.46 -10.36
N GLN A 44 -8.86 5.77 -10.50
CA GLN A 44 -9.44 6.34 -11.72
C GLN A 44 -8.59 6.03 -12.95
N LYS A 45 -7.27 6.16 -12.84
CA LYS A 45 -6.32 5.84 -13.92
C LYS A 45 -6.38 4.37 -14.30
N ALA A 46 -6.43 3.47 -13.32
CA ALA A 46 -6.53 2.03 -13.56
C ALA A 46 -7.87 1.66 -14.25
N LEU A 47 -8.98 2.28 -13.85
CA LEU A 47 -10.30 2.04 -14.44
C LEU A 47 -10.49 2.66 -15.83
N SER A 48 -9.73 3.71 -16.15
CA SER A 48 -9.80 4.41 -17.44
C SER A 48 -8.79 3.89 -18.47
N ALA A 49 -7.91 2.96 -18.07
CA ALA A 49 -7.02 2.27 -18.97
C ALA A 49 -7.82 1.25 -19.82
N PRO A 50 -7.55 1.15 -21.14
CA PRO A 50 -8.26 0.24 -22.03
C PRO A 50 -8.00 -1.24 -21.74
#